data_AF-A0A7C6UX13-F1
#
_entry.id   AF-A0A7C6UX13-F1
#
_cell.length_a   1.000
_cell.length_b   1.000
_cell.length_c   1.000
_cell.angle_alpha   90.00
_cell.angle_beta   90.00
_cell.angle_gamma   90.00
#
_symmetry.space_group_name_H-M   'P 1'
#
loop_
_entity.id
_entity.type
_entity.pdbx_description
1 polymer ?
#
loop_
_entity_poly.entity_id
_entity_poly.type
_entity_poly.pdbx_seq_one_letter_code
_entity_poly.pdbx_strand_id
1 'polypeptide(L)'
;CILFSFAFIMDITVEIAILLIVTGIIRTLSGGAHCSAYYRCLVTSVFIFTVLGYSIKVNYSFIRQLHPVILLGILVLTFGLYWIYPPQAPSNKPFKDNKIELAFRWYTLLTVVILSITAIALGFNSLPAWIISIALLWQAFTLTPVGHRFIGLCDILLTFKRREAN
;
A
#
# COMPACT_ATOMS: atom_id res chain seq x y z
N CYS A 1 6.01 2.08 16.89
CA CYS A 1 7.30 2.49 17.47
C CYS A 1 8.48 2.04 16.61
N ILE A 2 8.69 0.74 16.39
CA ILE A 2 9.86 0.22 15.65
C ILE A 2 10.02 0.84 14.25
N LEU A 3 8.96 0.89 13.43
CA LEU A 3 9.01 1.47 12.09
C LEU A 3 9.43 2.95 12.08
N PHE A 4 8.87 3.76 12.99
CA PHE A 4 9.22 5.17 13.11
C PHE A 4 10.64 5.38 13.63
N SER A 5 11.16 4.49 14.48
CA SER A 5 12.56 4.53 14.91
C SER A 5 13.52 4.31 13.74
N PHE A 6 13.27 3.32 12.87
CA PHE A 6 14.05 3.12 11.65
C PHE A 6 13.89 4.29 10.67
N ALA A 7 12.67 4.80 10.50
CA ALA A 7 12.37 5.94 9.64
C ALA A 7 13.16 7.18 10.05
N PHE A 8 13.24 7.45 11.36
CA PHE A 8 13.97 8.58 11.91
C PHE A 8 15.47 8.48 11.64
N ILE A 9 16.07 7.30 11.81
CA ILE A 9 17.49 7.06 11.53
C ILE A 9 17.82 7.29 10.06
N MET A 10 16.92 6.90 9.15
CA MET A 10 17.10 7.03 7.70
C MET A 10 16.57 8.35 7.12
N ASP A 11 16.09 9.26 7.98
CA ASP A 11 15.48 10.54 7.60
C ASP A 11 14.29 10.41 6.63
N ILE A 12 13.55 9.29 6.67
CA ILE A 12 12.39 9.00 5.77
C ILE A 12 11.05 9.06 6.52
N THR A 13 10.99 9.85 7.60
CA THR A 13 9.86 9.85 8.54
C THR A 13 8.57 10.33 7.89
N VAL A 14 8.65 11.38 7.07
CA VAL A 14 7.48 11.97 6.40
C VAL A 14 6.94 11.02 5.33
N GLU A 15 7.83 10.38 4.59
CA GLU A 15 7.51 9.43 3.52
C GLU A 15 6.79 8.21 4.09
N ILE A 16 7.32 7.64 5.16
CA ILE A 16 6.69 6.51 5.85
C ILE A 16 5.35 6.91 6.48
N ALA A 17 5.24 8.12 7.06
CA ALA A 17 3.98 8.59 7.61
C ALA A 17 2.88 8.69 6.53
N ILE A 18 3.18 9.29 5.37
CA ILE A 18 2.22 9.39 4.26
C ILE A 18 1.87 8.00 3.72
N LEU A 19 2.87 7.13 3.49
CA LEU A 19 2.64 5.75 3.05
C LEU A 19 1.69 5.02 4.01
N LEU A 20 1.94 5.10 5.33
CA LEU A 20 1.11 4.43 6.34
C LEU A 20 -0.31 4.99 6.40
N ILE A 21 -0.47 6.31 6.33
CA ILE A 21 -1.79 6.95 6.37
C ILE A 21 -2.61 6.52 5.16
N VAL A 22 -2.04 6.64 3.95
CA VAL A 22 -2.74 6.32 2.70
C VAL A 22 -3.07 4.82 2.64
N THR A 23 -2.09 3.95 2.88
CA THR A 23 -2.31 2.51 2.85
C THR A 23 -3.26 2.06 3.97
N GLY A 24 -3.17 2.63 5.17
CA GLY A 24 -4.04 2.32 6.30
C GLY A 24 -5.50 2.69 6.06
N ILE A 25 -5.76 3.88 5.52
CA ILE A 25 -7.11 4.32 5.14
C ILE A 25 -7.72 3.34 4.12
N ILE A 26 -7.00 3.09 3.02
CA ILE A 26 -7.53 2.23 1.97
C ILE A 26 -7.65 0.78 2.43
N ARG A 27 -6.71 0.27 3.22
CA ARG A 27 -6.77 -1.09 3.77
C ARG A 27 -7.97 -1.29 4.70
N THR A 28 -8.38 -0.25 5.43
CA THR A 28 -9.57 -0.31 6.29
C THR A 28 -10.86 -0.48 5.47
N LEU A 29 -10.89 0.06 4.25
CA LEU A 29 -12.05 -0.01 3.36
C LEU A 29 -12.01 -1.20 2.40
N SER A 30 -10.83 -1.55 1.91
CA SER A 30 -10.63 -2.57 0.87
C SER A 30 -10.18 -3.93 1.41
N GLY A 31 -9.69 -4.01 2.64
CA GLY A 31 -9.04 -5.20 3.17
C GLY A 31 -7.68 -5.46 2.51
N GLY A 32 -7.35 -6.73 2.28
CA GLY A 32 -6.13 -7.16 1.58
C GLY A 32 -5.50 -8.41 2.21
N ALA A 33 -4.42 -8.90 1.61
CA ALA A 33 -3.77 -10.13 2.11
C ALA A 33 -3.17 -9.94 3.50
N HIS A 34 -3.22 -11.00 4.31
CA HIS A 34 -2.65 -11.09 5.66
C HIS A 34 -1.72 -12.30 5.75
N CYS A 35 -0.65 -12.19 6.53
CA CYS A 35 0.17 -13.35 6.91
C CYS A 35 -0.55 -14.16 8.00
N SER A 36 -0.16 -15.44 8.15
CA SER A 36 -0.69 -16.35 9.16
C SER A 36 -0.48 -15.89 10.61
N ALA A 37 0.50 -15.01 10.87
CA ALA A 37 0.77 -14.48 12.20
C ALA A 37 1.03 -12.97 12.20
N TYR A 38 0.61 -12.30 13.29
CA TYR A 38 0.73 -10.84 13.47
C TYR A 38 2.17 -10.35 13.35
N TYR A 39 3.13 -10.99 14.03
CA TYR A 39 4.53 -10.56 14.02
C TYR A 39 5.16 -10.65 12.62
N ARG A 40 4.71 -11.58 11.78
CA ARG A 40 5.20 -11.74 10.40
C ARG A 40 4.66 -10.66 9.48
N CYS A 41 3.38 -10.32 9.62
CA CYS A 41 2.81 -9.13 8.99
C CYS A 41 3.61 -7.89 9.38
N LEU A 42 3.89 -7.72 10.67
CA LEU A 42 4.59 -6.54 11.18
C LEU A 42 6.01 -6.43 10.58
N VAL A 43 6.80 -7.51 10.61
CA VAL A 43 8.15 -7.51 10.00
C VAL A 43 8.10 -7.23 8.51
N THR A 44 7.17 -7.88 7.79
CA THR A 44 7.01 -7.71 6.34
C THR A 44 6.60 -6.27 5.99
N SER A 45 5.64 -5.69 6.70
CA SER A 45 5.22 -4.30 6.51
C SER A 45 6.32 -3.31 6.85
N VAL A 46 7.10 -3.54 7.92
CA VAL A 46 8.25 -2.69 8.27
C VAL A 46 9.28 -2.70 7.15
N PHE A 47 9.64 -3.88 6.66
CA PHE A 47 10.60 -4.03 5.58
C PHE A 47 10.12 -3.33 4.30
N ILE A 48 8.90 -3.63 3.86
CA ILE A 48 8.34 -3.09 2.62
C ILE A 48 8.18 -1.57 2.68
N PHE A 49 7.61 -1.01 3.75
CA PHE A 49 7.44 0.44 3.84
C PHE A 49 8.75 1.19 3.98
N THR A 50 9.75 0.59 4.63
CA THR A 50 11.11 1.17 4.68
C THR A 50 11.74 1.18 3.30
N VAL A 51 11.69 0.06 2.57
CA VAL A 51 12.23 -0.05 1.21
C VAL A 51 11.52 0.91 0.26
N LEU A 52 10.18 0.98 0.30
CA LEU A 52 9.40 1.89 -0.54
C LEU A 52 9.72 3.36 -0.21
N GLY A 53 9.62 3.77 1.06
CA GLY A 53 9.88 5.15 1.48
C GLY A 53 11.28 5.60 1.10
N TYR A 54 12.29 4.77 1.37
CA TYR A 54 13.67 5.06 1.01
C TYR A 54 13.88 5.12 -0.50
N SER A 55 13.32 4.18 -1.27
CA SER A 55 13.44 4.16 -2.73
C SER A 55 12.84 5.40 -3.37
N ILE A 56 11.68 5.86 -2.88
CA ILE A 56 11.05 7.09 -3.38
C ILE A 56 11.93 8.30 -3.09
N LYS A 57 12.42 8.43 -1.84
CA LYS A 57 13.26 9.58 -1.45
C LYS A 57 14.56 9.64 -2.26
N VAL A 58 15.30 8.53 -2.35
CA VAL A 58 16.59 8.49 -3.06
C VAL A 58 16.44 8.77 -4.55
N ASN A 59 15.38 8.23 -5.17
CA ASN A 59 15.15 8.40 -6.61
C ASN A 59 14.34 9.66 -6.94
N TYR A 60 13.93 10.46 -5.96
CA TYR A 60 13.03 11.59 -6.19
C TYR A 60 13.60 12.62 -7.18
N SER A 61 14.91 12.88 -7.14
CA SER A 61 15.59 13.77 -8.09
C SER A 61 15.43 13.34 -9.54
N PHE A 62 15.35 12.03 -9.79
CA PHE A 62 15.06 11.44 -11.10
C PHE A 62 13.55 11.42 -11.37
N ILE A 63 12.74 11.01 -10.39
CA ILE A 63 11.27 10.93 -10.50
C ILE A 63 10.65 12.30 -10.85
N ARG A 64 11.16 13.40 -10.28
CA ARG A 64 10.68 14.75 -10.58
C ARG A 64 10.89 15.16 -12.05
N GLN A 65 11.84 14.54 -12.74
CA GLN A 65 12.11 14.79 -14.17
C GLN A 65 11.22 13.96 -15.09
N LEU A 66 10.49 12.98 -14.54
CA LEU A 66 9.58 12.15 -15.31
C LEU A 66 8.43 12.98 -15.87
N HIS A 67 8.00 12.62 -17.07
CA HIS A 67 6.88 13.28 -17.72
C HIS A 67 5.60 13.11 -16.89
N PRO A 68 4.75 14.16 -16.71
CA PRO A 68 3.53 14.09 -15.88
C PRO A 68 2.57 12.95 -16.25
N VAL A 69 2.61 12.50 -17.51
CA VAL A 69 1.85 11.34 -18.00
C VAL A 69 2.15 10.06 -17.22
N ILE A 70 3.37 9.90 -16.67
CA ILE A 70 3.73 8.71 -15.89
C ILE A 70 2.95 8.68 -14.57
N LEU A 71 2.85 9.82 -13.87
CA LEU A 71 2.05 9.92 -12.65
C LEU A 71 0.58 9.60 -12.95
N LEU A 72 0.03 10.18 -14.02
CA LEU A 72 -1.35 9.91 -14.44
C LEU A 72 -1.55 8.42 -14.80
N GLY A 73 -0.60 7.82 -15.50
CA GLY A 73 -0.63 6.40 -15.84
C GLY A 73 -0.67 5.49 -14.60
N ILE A 74 0.12 5.82 -13.56
CA ILE A 74 0.09 5.10 -12.28
C ILE A 74 -1.29 5.22 -11.62
N LEU A 75 -1.87 6.43 -11.60
CA LEU A 75 -3.18 6.65 -10.99
C LEU A 75 -4.30 5.92 -11.74
N VAL A 76 -4.29 5.94 -13.08
CA VAL A 76 -5.26 5.22 -13.91
C VAL A 76 -5.13 3.71 -13.73
N LEU A 77 -3.90 3.18 -13.76
CA LEU A 77 -3.64 1.77 -13.49
C LEU A 77 -4.19 1.36 -12.11
N THR A 78 -3.89 2.16 -11.10
CA THR A 78 -4.32 1.92 -9.72
C THR A 78 -5.84 1.92 -9.60
N PHE A 79 -6.51 2.88 -10.22
CA PHE A 79 -7.97 2.92 -10.26
C PHE A 79 -8.55 1.68 -10.96
N GLY A 80 -7.97 1.27 -12.09
CA GLY A 80 -8.35 0.05 -12.80
C GLY A 80 -8.22 -1.21 -11.93
N LEU A 81 -7.16 -1.31 -11.12
CA LEU A 81 -6.99 -2.42 -10.17
C LEU A 81 -8.09 -2.43 -9.10
N TYR A 82 -8.43 -1.29 -8.48
CA TYR A 82 -9.53 -1.23 -7.52
C TYR A 82 -10.91 -1.46 -8.16
N TRP A 83 -11.05 -1.17 -9.45
CA TRP A 83 -12.28 -1.46 -10.18
C TRP A 83 -12.45 -2.96 -10.42
N ILE A 84 -11.38 -3.66 -10.79
CA ILE A 84 -11.37 -5.09 -11.09
C ILE A 84 -11.43 -5.93 -9.81
N TYR A 85 -10.65 -5.57 -8.79
CA TYR A 85 -10.52 -6.35 -7.56
C TYR A 85 -11.38 -5.74 -6.43
N PRO A 86 -12.51 -6.39 -6.06
CA PRO A 86 -13.38 -5.88 -5.03
C PRO A 86 -12.74 -5.95 -3.63
N PRO A 87 -13.27 -5.18 -2.66
CA PRO A 87 -12.87 -5.27 -1.26
C PRO A 87 -12.94 -6.71 -0.73
N GLN A 88 -11.94 -7.10 0.03
CA GLN A 88 -11.85 -8.43 0.62
C GLN A 88 -12.31 -8.38 2.08
N ALA A 89 -13.36 -9.12 2.40
CA ALA A 89 -13.85 -9.22 3.76
C ALA A 89 -12.81 -9.89 4.68
N PRO A 90 -12.62 -9.41 5.91
CA PRO A 90 -11.84 -10.13 6.91
C PRO A 90 -12.45 -11.51 7.18
N SER A 91 -11.60 -12.53 7.34
CA SER A 91 -12.07 -13.89 7.64
C SER A 91 -12.92 -13.99 8.91
N ASN A 92 -12.69 -13.11 9.90
CA ASN A 92 -13.48 -13.08 11.15
C ASN A 92 -14.85 -12.40 10.99
N LYS A 93 -15.04 -11.55 9.97
CA LYS A 93 -16.26 -10.76 9.74
C LYS A 93 -16.60 -10.72 8.25
N PRO A 94 -17.08 -11.84 7.69
CA PRO A 94 -17.50 -11.89 6.29
C PRO A 94 -18.64 -10.91 6.04
N PHE A 95 -18.74 -10.41 4.81
CA PHE A 95 -19.89 -9.61 4.40
C PHE A 95 -21.15 -10.48 4.49
N LYS A 96 -22.12 -10.02 5.29
CA LYS A 96 -23.40 -10.73 5.48
C LYS A 96 -24.38 -10.53 4.33
N ASP A 97 -24.20 -9.45 3.57
CA ASP A 97 -25.10 -9.02 2.50
C ASP A 97 -24.30 -8.32 1.39
N ASN A 98 -24.71 -8.56 0.15
CA ASN A 98 -24.13 -7.95 -1.06
C ASN A 98 -24.22 -6.41 -1.02
N LYS A 99 -25.22 -5.86 -0.32
CA LYS A 99 -25.35 -4.40 -0.14
C LYS A 99 -24.18 -3.81 0.65
N ILE A 100 -23.70 -4.52 1.66
CA ILE A 100 -22.58 -4.07 2.50
C ILE A 100 -21.29 -4.13 1.68
N GLU A 101 -21.07 -5.22 0.95
CA GLU A 101 -19.91 -5.35 0.05
C GLU A 101 -19.89 -4.23 -0.99
N LEU A 102 -21.04 -3.94 -1.62
CA LEU A 102 -21.15 -2.87 -2.61
C LEU A 102 -20.88 -1.49 -1.99
N ALA A 103 -21.36 -1.23 -0.78
CA ALA A 103 -21.07 0.02 -0.06
C ALA A 103 -19.56 0.18 0.20
N PHE A 104 -18.88 -0.86 0.68
CA PHE A 104 -17.43 -0.84 0.87
C PHE A 104 -16.66 -0.66 -0.44
N ARG A 105 -17.16 -1.23 -1.55
CA ARG A 105 -16.57 -1.02 -2.89
C ARG A 105 -16.66 0.45 -3.29
N TRP A 106 -17.84 1.06 -3.15
CA TRP A 106 -18.01 2.48 -3.44
C TRP A 106 -17.19 3.38 -2.53
N TYR A 107 -17.11 3.10 -1.23
CA TYR A 107 -16.27 3.86 -0.31
C TYR A 107 -14.79 3.75 -0.66
N THR A 108 -14.33 2.56 -1.03
CA THR A 108 -12.94 2.34 -1.49
C THR A 108 -12.67 3.15 -2.75
N LEU A 109 -13.52 3.03 -3.78
CA LEU A 109 -13.35 3.75 -5.04
C LEU A 109 -13.40 5.26 -4.85
N LEU A 110 -14.35 5.77 -4.06
CA LEU A 110 -14.45 7.19 -3.73
C LEU A 110 -13.18 7.70 -3.05
N THR A 111 -12.65 6.94 -2.10
CA THR A 111 -11.42 7.31 -1.38
C THR A 111 -10.20 7.30 -2.30
N VAL A 112 -10.09 6.32 -3.20
CA VAL A 112 -9.04 6.26 -4.23
C VAL A 112 -9.12 7.49 -5.15
N VAL A 113 -10.32 7.89 -5.58
CA VAL A 113 -10.52 9.09 -6.40
C VAL A 113 -10.10 10.34 -5.65
N ILE A 114 -10.52 10.52 -4.39
CA ILE A 114 -10.15 11.67 -3.56
C ILE A 114 -8.63 11.76 -3.39
N LEU A 115 -7.97 10.65 -3.07
CA LEU A 115 -6.51 10.61 -2.91
C LEU A 115 -5.77 10.84 -4.23
N SER A 116 -6.32 10.36 -5.35
CA SER A 116 -5.77 10.61 -6.69
C SER A 116 -5.87 12.09 -7.07
N ILE A 117 -7.03 12.73 -6.82
CA ILE A 117 -7.21 14.17 -7.00
C ILE A 117 -6.25 14.94 -6.09
N THR A 118 -6.08 14.52 -4.84
CA THR A 118 -5.13 15.13 -3.90
C THR A 118 -3.70 15.07 -4.44
N ALA A 119 -3.26 13.92 -4.99
CA ALA A 119 -1.94 13.78 -5.61
C ALA A 119 -1.79 14.70 -6.84
N ILE A 120 -2.82 14.84 -7.67
CA ILE A 120 -2.80 15.74 -8.84
C ILE A 120 -2.73 17.20 -8.38
N ALA A 121 -3.51 17.58 -7.36
CA ALA A 121 -3.56 18.95 -6.83
C ALA A 121 -2.23 19.38 -6.18
N LEU A 122 -1.53 18.46 -5.53
CA LEU A 122 -0.17 18.69 -5.01
C LEU A 122 0.87 18.91 -6.13
N GLY A 123 0.57 18.43 -7.34
CA GLY A 123 1.39 18.63 -8.53
C GLY A 123 2.49 17.58 -8.71
N PHE A 124 2.82 17.30 -9.97
CA PHE A 124 3.78 16.26 -10.37
C PHE A 124 5.20 16.50 -9.88
N ASN A 125 5.55 17.74 -9.58
CA ASN A 125 6.86 18.07 -9.03
C ASN A 125 6.95 17.80 -7.54
N SER A 126 5.86 17.49 -6.83
CA SER A 126 5.85 17.33 -5.38
C SER A 126 6.16 15.89 -4.96
N LEU A 127 7.08 15.71 -4.00
CA LEU A 127 7.39 14.40 -3.41
C LEU A 127 6.13 13.72 -2.82
N PRO A 128 5.25 14.42 -2.06
CA PRO A 128 4.03 13.84 -1.52
C PRO A 128 3.08 13.25 -2.58
N ALA A 129 2.95 13.87 -3.78
CA ALA A 129 2.12 13.32 -4.85
C ALA A 129 2.57 11.91 -5.26
N TRP A 130 3.87 11.72 -5.47
CA TRP A 130 4.44 10.42 -5.83
C TRP A 130 4.28 9.39 -4.71
N ILE A 131 4.44 9.80 -3.46
CA ILE A 131 4.25 8.90 -2.31
C ILE A 131 2.80 8.43 -2.23
N ILE A 132 1.83 9.33 -2.40
CA ILE A 132 0.41 8.97 -2.43
C ILE A 132 0.13 8.00 -3.57
N SER A 133 0.59 8.29 -4.79
CA SER A 133 0.38 7.41 -5.95
C SER A 133 0.98 6.02 -5.76
N ILE A 134 2.19 5.93 -5.21
CA ILE A 134 2.86 4.65 -4.95
C ILE A 134 2.19 3.91 -3.80
N ALA A 135 1.72 4.61 -2.76
CA ALA A 135 0.94 4.01 -1.68
C ALA A 135 -0.37 3.39 -2.19
N LEU A 136 -1.10 4.12 -3.04
CA LEU A 136 -2.34 3.63 -3.65
C LEU A 136 -2.06 2.40 -4.52
N LEU A 137 -1.01 2.45 -5.34
CA LEU A 137 -0.59 1.34 -6.21
C LEU A 137 -0.17 0.11 -5.39
N TRP A 138 0.63 0.31 -4.33
CA TRP A 138 1.05 -0.75 -3.43
C TRP A 138 -0.16 -1.45 -2.80
N GLN A 139 -1.09 -0.66 -2.26
CA GLN A 139 -2.29 -1.23 -1.64
C GLN A 139 -3.18 -1.94 -2.68
N ALA A 140 -3.28 -1.42 -3.91
CA ALA A 140 -3.99 -2.09 -5.00
C ALA A 140 -3.35 -3.42 -5.37
N PHE A 141 -2.01 -3.45 -5.43
CA PHE A 141 -1.23 -4.66 -5.67
C PHE A 141 -1.56 -5.75 -4.63
N THR A 142 -1.71 -5.40 -3.34
CA THR A 142 -2.05 -6.37 -2.29
C THR A 142 -3.44 -7.01 -2.42
N LEU A 143 -4.33 -6.44 -3.25
CA LEU A 143 -5.64 -7.02 -3.56
C LEU A 143 -5.57 -8.03 -4.71
N THR A 144 -4.53 -7.95 -5.55
CA THR A 144 -4.36 -8.83 -6.71
C THR A 144 -3.91 -10.24 -6.28
N PRO A 145 -4.23 -11.31 -7.04
CA PRO A 145 -3.74 -12.66 -6.78
C PRO A 145 -2.21 -12.75 -6.69
N VAL A 146 -1.51 -11.90 -7.45
CA VAL A 146 -0.05 -11.81 -7.43
C VAL A 146 0.43 -11.24 -6.09
N GLY A 147 -0.21 -10.18 -5.58
CA GLY A 147 0.10 -9.62 -4.27
C GLY A 147 -0.19 -10.59 -3.12
N HIS A 148 -1.27 -11.37 -3.22
CA HIS A 148 -1.56 -12.46 -2.28
C HIS A 148 -0.45 -13.51 -2.24
N ARG A 149 0.02 -13.95 -3.41
CA ARG A 149 1.16 -14.89 -3.52
C ARG A 149 2.45 -14.29 -2.97
N PHE A 150 2.71 -13.00 -3.22
CA PHE A 150 3.88 -12.30 -2.70
C PHE A 150 3.89 -12.29 -1.16
N ILE A 151 2.76 -11.91 -0.54
CA ILE A 151 2.63 -11.89 0.92
C ILE A 151 2.72 -13.31 1.50
N GLY A 152 2.14 -14.31 0.82
CA GLY A 152 2.29 -15.72 1.20
C GLY A 152 3.75 -16.21 1.13
N LEU A 153 4.52 -15.79 0.12
CA LEU A 153 5.95 -16.11 0.02
C LEU A 153 6.74 -15.48 1.17
N CYS A 154 6.48 -14.22 1.50
CA CYS A 154 7.08 -13.56 2.66
C CYS A 154 6.76 -14.31 3.97
N ASP A 155 5.52 -14.79 4.12
CA ASP A 155 5.11 -15.58 5.29
C ASP A 155 5.87 -16.92 5.37
N ILE A 156 6.04 -17.61 4.24
CA ILE A 156 6.79 -18.88 4.17
C ILE A 156 8.28 -18.66 4.49
N LEU A 157 8.91 -17.65 3.91
CA LEU A 157 10.32 -17.33 4.15
C LEU A 157 10.59 -17.05 5.64
N LEU A 158 9.69 -16.30 6.29
CA LEU A 158 9.76 -16.05 7.73
C LEU A 158 9.43 -17.28 8.58
N THR A 159 8.73 -18.27 8.01
CA THR A 159 8.50 -19.57 8.66
C THR A 159 9.74 -20.46 8.63
N PHE A 160 10.48 -20.50 7.52
CA PHE A 160 11.68 -21.33 7.36
C PHE A 160 12.81 -20.92 8.29
N LYS A 161 13.00 -19.62 8.54
CA LYS A 161 14.01 -19.12 9.48
C LYS A 161 13.86 -19.69 10.91
N ARG A 162 12.69 -20.21 11.28
CA ARG A 162 12.47 -20.87 12.57
C ARG A 162 12.94 -22.33 12.62
N ARG A 163 13.02 -23.03 11.47
CA ARG A 163 13.47 -24.43 11.45
C ARG A 163 14.99 -24.58 11.50
N GLU A 164 15.75 -23.55 11.14
CA GLU A 164 17.21 -23.56 11.22
C GLU A 164 17.75 -23.03 12.57
N ALA A 165 16.87 -22.53 13.43
CA ALA A 165 17.22 -21.94 14.74
C ALA A 165 16.86 -22.85 15.94
N ASN A 166 16.53 -24.12 15.70
CA ASN A 166 16.24 -25.14 16.72
C ASN A 166 17.17 -26.35 16.55
#